data_AF-A0A533RIW1-F1
#
_entry.id   AF-A0A533RIW1-F1
#
_cell.length_a   1.000
_cell.length_b   1.000
_cell.length_c   1.000
_cell.angle_alpha   90.00
_cell.angle_beta   90.00
_cell.angle_gamma   90.00
#
_symmetry.space_group_name_H-M   'P 1'
#
loop_
_entity.id
_entity.type
_entity.pdbx_description
1 polymer ?
#
loop_
_entity_poly.entity_id
_entity_poly.type
_entity_poly.pdbx_seq_one_letter_code
_entity_poly.pdbx_strand_id
1 'polypeptide(L)'
;MTRTPRYLLATALLAAAVAPAVPAQARVSAAGPAAAAPRALAATATADVYEAGAGDDTSATARAIALPGYGAGVMYEAHTFDVADAVTGDEDWISFTVTDAEADAGYVVMIEASADTPGVRPVVEVYAPGAAPTAPTALDGVTDPAAAAASQVAPWLVRGGATLEFRPSSALPGDSATYRARIRPAFAAGTGFGDAAGAYRLRAKFGMTTRLAGPDRHATAARISFERFADGSLDGSAAVVVNGLAFPDAMAGATLAGALGCPLLTTDPKALSASTRTELRRLGVDTVYLLGGTGAVTPAVQTALAGMGLSVRRIAGLDRFATAAAIARAADASAAAGTAPLAFVASGRAFPDALSASAVAAHSAAPVLLTEPGRLATATAEALADPALGITDVVS
;
A
#
# COMPACT_ATOMS: atom_id res chain seq x y z
N MET A 1 14.66 1.32 -62.69
CA MET A 1 14.67 2.25 -63.84
C MET A 1 13.25 2.76 -64.04
N THR A 2 12.85 3.82 -63.32
CA THR A 2 12.77 5.23 -63.78
C THR A 2 11.70 5.47 -64.85
N ARG A 3 10.54 6.02 -64.44
CA ARG A 3 10.13 7.42 -64.73
C ARG A 3 8.69 7.72 -64.26
N THR A 4 8.57 8.50 -63.19
CA THR A 4 7.67 9.67 -63.11
C THR A 4 8.22 10.77 -64.07
N PRO A 5 7.50 11.85 -64.46
CA PRO A 5 6.59 12.67 -63.61
C PRO A 5 5.39 13.36 -64.33
N ARG A 6 4.52 14.02 -63.56
CA ARG A 6 4.13 15.43 -63.78
C ARG A 6 3.31 15.99 -62.61
N TYR A 7 3.85 17.09 -62.06
CA TYR A 7 3.24 18.02 -61.12
C TYR A 7 2.13 18.85 -61.78
N LEU A 8 1.14 19.28 -61.00
CA LEU A 8 0.60 20.64 -61.10
C LEU A 8 -0.05 21.04 -59.77
N LEU A 9 0.47 22.15 -59.22
CA LEU A 9 -0.06 22.96 -58.13
C LEU A 9 -1.51 23.41 -58.44
N ALA A 10 -2.34 23.65 -57.42
CA ALA A 10 -2.59 25.02 -56.94
C ALA A 10 -3.69 25.11 -55.85
N THR A 11 -3.42 26.03 -54.93
CA THR A 11 -4.35 26.91 -54.20
C THR A 11 -5.07 26.39 -52.95
N ALA A 12 -4.59 26.90 -51.82
CA ALA A 12 -5.27 26.98 -50.54
C ALA A 12 -6.55 27.83 -50.63
N LEU A 13 -7.62 27.37 -49.99
CA LEU A 13 -8.70 28.25 -49.56
C LEU A 13 -9.26 27.77 -48.22
N LEU A 14 -9.23 28.71 -47.29
CA LEU A 14 -9.64 28.66 -45.90
C LEU A 14 -11.16 28.44 -45.83
N ALA A 15 -11.61 27.38 -45.13
CA ALA A 15 -12.99 27.25 -44.70
C ALA A 15 -13.01 26.72 -43.26
N ALA A 16 -13.33 27.63 -42.34
CA ALA A 16 -13.58 27.34 -40.95
C ALA A 16 -14.84 26.45 -40.82
N ALA A 17 -14.67 25.26 -40.23
CA ALA A 17 -15.76 24.45 -39.74
C ALA A 17 -15.63 24.33 -38.23
N VAL A 18 -16.62 24.92 -37.55
CA VAL A 18 -16.83 24.86 -36.10
C VAL A 18 -17.11 23.41 -35.71
N ALA A 19 -16.25 22.82 -34.89
CA ALA A 19 -16.49 21.52 -34.25
C ALA A 19 -17.04 21.75 -32.83
N PRO A 20 -18.06 20.99 -32.37
CA PRO A 20 -18.56 21.10 -31.01
C PRO A 20 -17.54 20.52 -30.02
N ALA A 21 -17.36 21.23 -28.91
CA ALA A 21 -16.51 20.85 -27.80
C ALA A 21 -16.91 19.50 -27.22
N VAL A 22 -15.97 18.55 -27.23
CA VAL A 22 -16.03 17.32 -26.43
C VAL A 22 -15.30 17.63 -25.11
N PRO A 23 -15.87 17.32 -23.93
CA PRO A 23 -15.23 17.64 -22.66
C PRO A 23 -13.93 16.85 -22.50
N ALA A 24 -12.90 17.52 -21.98
CA ALA A 24 -11.57 17.00 -21.77
C ALA A 24 -11.60 15.71 -20.94
N GLN A 25 -11.29 14.58 -21.56
CA GLN A 25 -10.93 13.36 -20.85
C GLN A 25 -9.56 13.56 -20.20
N ALA A 26 -9.49 13.31 -18.90
CA ALA A 26 -8.28 13.37 -18.10
C ALA A 26 -7.16 12.57 -18.78
N ARG A 27 -6.06 13.25 -19.13
CA ARG A 27 -4.84 12.61 -19.62
C ARG A 27 -4.12 12.01 -18.43
N VAL A 28 -4.13 10.68 -18.32
CA VAL A 28 -3.23 9.94 -17.42
C VAL A 28 -1.82 10.06 -17.98
N SER A 29 -0.98 10.87 -17.33
CA SER A 29 0.45 10.93 -17.61
C SER A 29 1.11 9.68 -17.02
N ALA A 30 1.65 8.83 -17.88
CA ALA A 30 2.45 7.67 -17.49
C ALA A 30 3.77 8.15 -16.85
N ALA A 31 3.87 8.04 -15.53
CA ALA A 31 5.15 8.10 -14.83
C ALA A 31 5.71 6.67 -14.77
N GLY A 32 6.85 6.45 -15.44
CA GLY A 32 7.58 5.18 -15.39
C GLY A 32 8.10 4.84 -13.98
N PRO A 33 8.59 3.61 -13.76
CA PRO A 33 8.97 3.14 -12.43
C PRO A 33 10.20 3.91 -11.94
N ALA A 34 10.01 4.79 -10.96
CA ALA A 34 11.10 5.41 -10.24
C ALA A 34 11.73 4.37 -9.31
N ALA A 35 12.92 3.88 -9.68
CA ALA A 35 13.79 3.16 -8.77
C ALA A 35 14.23 4.12 -7.65
N ALA A 36 13.63 3.99 -6.48
CA ALA A 36 14.08 4.69 -5.27
C ALA A 36 14.51 3.64 -4.24
N ALA A 37 15.80 3.67 -3.88
CA ALA A 37 16.37 2.89 -2.79
C ALA A 37 15.57 3.10 -1.48
N PRO A 38 15.49 2.09 -0.60
CA PRO A 38 14.78 2.24 0.67
C PRO A 38 15.47 3.34 1.50
N ARG A 39 14.78 4.48 1.67
CA ARG A 39 15.21 5.55 2.57
C ARG A 39 15.16 5.00 4.00
N ALA A 40 16.25 5.17 4.74
CA ALA A 40 16.47 4.61 6.07
C ALA A 40 15.27 4.88 7.00
N LEU A 41 14.86 3.84 7.75
CA LEU A 41 13.87 3.97 8.82
C LEU A 41 14.30 5.09 9.78
N ALA A 42 13.34 5.94 10.12
CA ALA A 42 13.42 7.18 10.92
C ALA A 42 13.83 6.99 12.40
N ALA A 43 14.95 6.30 12.67
CA ALA A 43 15.47 6.08 14.01
C ALA A 43 16.37 7.22 14.51
N THR A 44 16.82 8.14 13.64
CA THR A 44 17.80 9.19 13.99
C THR A 44 17.50 10.53 13.33
N ALA A 45 16.31 11.09 13.55
CA ALA A 45 16.05 12.48 13.20
C ALA A 45 16.53 13.38 14.35
N THR A 46 17.65 14.07 14.16
CA THR A 46 18.06 15.21 15.00
C THR A 46 16.97 16.29 14.96
N ALA A 47 16.60 16.83 16.13
CA ALA A 47 15.73 18.01 16.22
C ALA A 47 16.25 19.10 15.27
N ASP A 48 15.37 19.69 14.47
CA ASP A 48 15.80 20.69 13.50
C ASP A 48 15.97 22.06 14.15
N VAL A 49 16.68 22.94 13.46
CA VAL A 49 17.16 24.25 13.96
C VAL A 49 16.02 25.22 14.30
N TYR A 50 14.79 24.88 13.92
CA TYR A 50 13.62 25.75 14.03
C TYR A 50 13.25 26.06 15.49
N GLU A 51 13.50 25.12 16.41
CA GLU A 51 13.17 25.25 17.84
C GLU A 51 14.25 25.90 18.71
N ALA A 52 15.35 26.39 18.13
CA ALA A 52 16.46 26.92 18.93
C ALA A 52 16.20 28.31 19.57
N GLY A 53 14.99 28.89 19.48
CA GLY A 53 14.81 30.29 19.89
C GLY A 53 13.42 30.84 20.23
N ALA A 54 12.30 30.14 20.07
CA ALA A 54 10.98 30.66 20.45
C ALA A 54 9.93 29.53 20.57
N GLY A 55 9.78 28.95 21.76
CA GLY A 55 8.67 28.04 22.08
C GLY A 55 7.33 28.80 22.19
N ASP A 56 6.23 28.08 21.94
CA ASP A 56 4.81 28.51 21.86
C ASP A 56 4.28 29.01 20.49
N ASP A 57 4.59 28.26 19.43
CA ASP A 57 4.11 28.56 18.09
C ASP A 57 2.58 28.59 17.99
N THR A 58 2.00 29.78 17.86
CA THR A 58 0.57 29.92 17.63
C THR A 58 0.17 29.33 16.28
N SER A 59 -1.13 29.08 16.09
CA SER A 59 -1.66 28.70 14.76
C SER A 59 -1.26 29.65 13.61
N ALA A 60 -0.88 30.90 13.91
CA ALA A 60 -0.41 31.87 12.93
C ALA A 60 1.04 31.63 12.46
N THR A 61 1.87 31.03 13.30
CA THR A 61 3.28 30.67 13.00
C THR A 61 3.45 29.19 12.64
N ALA A 62 2.36 28.43 12.61
CA ALA A 62 2.31 27.02 12.24
C ALA A 62 3.20 26.67 11.03
N ARG A 63 4.18 25.80 11.27
CA ARG A 63 5.17 25.43 10.26
C ARG A 63 4.52 24.83 9.02
N ALA A 64 4.74 25.45 7.87
CA ALA A 64 4.28 24.92 6.60
C ALA A 64 5.09 23.67 6.22
N ILE A 65 4.40 22.54 6.07
CA ILE A 65 4.96 21.31 5.53
C ILE A 65 4.48 21.11 4.10
N ALA A 66 5.41 20.80 3.21
CA ALA A 66 5.13 20.66 1.79
C ALA A 66 4.52 19.29 1.48
N LEU A 67 3.44 19.29 0.69
CA LEU A 67 2.86 18.06 0.15
C LEU A 67 3.63 17.67 -1.13
N PRO A 68 4.24 16.48 -1.22
CA PRO A 68 4.76 16.00 -2.48
C PRO A 68 3.59 15.73 -3.43
N GLY A 69 3.67 16.25 -4.66
CA GLY A 69 2.73 15.91 -5.72
C GLY A 69 2.76 14.41 -6.07
N TYR A 70 1.72 13.96 -6.76
CA TYR A 70 1.54 12.58 -7.23
C TYR A 70 2.84 11.94 -7.78
N GLY A 71 3.20 10.75 -7.27
CA GLY A 71 4.33 9.96 -7.77
C GLY A 71 5.71 10.32 -7.17
N ALA A 72 5.83 11.37 -6.38
CA ALA A 72 6.98 11.55 -5.51
C ALA A 72 6.81 10.62 -4.28
N GLY A 73 7.80 9.75 -4.03
CA GLY A 73 7.73 8.74 -2.98
C GLY A 73 7.34 9.29 -1.60
N VAL A 74 6.88 8.41 -0.72
CA VAL A 74 6.48 8.73 0.66
C VAL A 74 7.49 9.70 1.28
N MET A 75 7.04 10.91 1.61
CA MET A 75 7.83 11.84 2.39
C MET A 75 7.75 11.39 3.85
N TYR A 76 8.92 11.11 4.41
CA TYR A 76 9.13 10.94 5.84
C TYR A 76 9.86 12.20 6.29
N GLU A 77 9.12 13.17 6.83
CA GLU A 77 9.73 14.19 7.66
C GLU A 77 9.55 13.72 9.10
N ALA A 78 10.62 13.16 9.66
CA ALA A 78 10.66 12.85 11.08
C ALA A 78 11.17 14.11 11.77
N HIS A 79 10.29 14.75 12.52
CA HIS A 79 10.63 15.90 13.34
C HIS A 79 10.63 15.46 14.80
N THR A 80 11.68 15.83 15.52
CA THR A 80 11.66 15.79 16.98
C THR A 80 11.33 17.22 17.38
N PHE A 81 10.09 17.46 17.79
CA PHE A 81 9.70 18.77 18.29
C PHE A 81 9.85 18.74 19.81
N ASP A 82 10.66 19.70 20.26
CA ASP A 82 11.05 20.08 21.62
C ASP A 82 11.74 19.05 22.55
N VAL A 83 12.55 19.60 23.45
CA VAL A 83 12.98 19.11 24.76
C VAL A 83 12.37 20.07 25.77
N ALA A 84 11.19 19.73 26.31
CA ALA A 84 10.42 20.49 27.31
C ALA A 84 11.04 21.81 27.78
N ASP A 85 10.55 22.93 27.26
CA ASP A 85 10.77 24.21 27.89
C ASP A 85 10.06 24.30 29.26
N ALA A 86 10.50 25.22 30.11
CA ALA A 86 10.01 25.33 31.49
C ALA A 86 8.67 26.09 31.59
N VAL A 87 7.89 26.20 30.50
CA VAL A 87 6.69 27.04 30.42
C VAL A 87 5.43 26.17 30.32
N THR A 88 4.32 26.68 30.83
CA THR A 88 3.03 25.98 30.84
C THR A 88 2.43 25.90 29.45
N GLY A 89 2.10 24.68 28.97
CA GLY A 89 1.29 24.48 27.76
C GLY A 89 2.05 24.21 26.46
N ASP A 90 3.04 23.31 26.47
CA ASP A 90 3.74 22.77 25.29
C ASP A 90 2.75 22.33 24.17
N GLU A 91 2.56 23.16 23.14
CA GLU A 91 1.74 22.87 21.96
C GLU A 91 2.52 23.20 20.67
N ASP A 92 2.51 22.27 19.71
CA ASP A 92 3.10 22.47 18.38
C ASP A 92 2.05 22.67 17.30
N TRP A 93 2.41 23.46 16.28
CA TRP A 93 1.54 23.70 15.14
C TRP A 93 2.23 23.46 13.80
N ILE A 94 1.59 22.63 12.97
CA ILE A 94 1.94 22.46 11.55
C ILE A 94 0.80 22.92 10.65
N SER A 95 1.12 23.35 9.44
CA SER A 95 0.13 23.70 8.42
C SER A 95 0.43 23.00 7.09
N PHE A 96 -0.62 22.54 6.41
CA PHE A 96 -0.52 21.91 5.10
C PHE A 96 -1.64 22.39 4.19
N THR A 97 -1.34 22.60 2.92
CA THR A 97 -2.30 23.12 1.93
C THR A 97 -2.73 22.01 1.00
N VAL A 98 -4.04 21.81 0.86
CA VAL A 98 -4.65 20.80 -0.01
C VAL A 98 -5.39 21.51 -1.13
N THR A 99 -5.26 21.03 -2.35
CA THR A 99 -6.03 21.48 -3.52
C THR A 99 -7.33 20.69 -3.67
N ASP A 100 -8.33 21.24 -4.36
CA ASP A 100 -9.57 20.50 -4.67
C ASP A 100 -9.27 19.21 -5.44
N ALA A 101 -8.29 19.26 -6.36
CA ALA A 101 -7.86 18.09 -7.12
C ALA A 101 -7.29 16.97 -6.22
N GLU A 102 -6.55 17.32 -5.17
CA GLU A 102 -6.05 16.35 -4.19
C GLU A 102 -7.19 15.80 -3.33
N ALA A 103 -8.08 16.65 -2.84
CA ALA A 103 -9.23 16.23 -2.05
C ALA A 103 -10.15 15.28 -2.84
N ASP A 104 -10.47 15.61 -4.09
CA ASP A 104 -11.25 14.76 -5.01
C ASP A 104 -10.58 13.43 -5.33
N ALA A 105 -9.24 13.40 -5.37
CA ALA A 105 -8.46 12.18 -5.56
C ALA A 105 -8.44 11.27 -4.32
N GLY A 106 -9.11 11.64 -3.21
CA GLY A 106 -9.15 10.84 -1.98
C GLY A 106 -7.85 10.91 -1.19
N TYR A 107 -7.20 12.08 -1.19
CA TYR A 107 -6.00 12.33 -0.41
C TYR A 107 -6.25 12.14 1.09
N VAL A 108 -5.24 11.61 1.77
CA VAL A 108 -5.26 11.30 3.19
C VAL A 108 -4.01 11.90 3.83
N VAL A 109 -4.25 12.52 4.97
CA VAL A 109 -3.23 13.06 5.85
C VAL A 109 -3.17 12.16 7.09
N MET A 110 -2.03 11.55 7.32
CA MET A 110 -1.77 10.73 8.50
C MET A 110 -0.74 11.43 9.38
N ILE A 111 -1.08 11.66 10.64
CA ILE A 111 -0.20 12.32 11.61
C ILE A 111 -0.03 11.38 12.80
N GLU A 112 1.20 11.11 13.19
CA GLU A 112 1.58 10.30 14.34
C GLU A 112 2.45 11.13 15.28
N ALA A 113 2.05 11.21 16.55
CA ALA A 113 2.82 11.84 17.61
C ALA A 113 3.13 10.80 18.70
N SER A 114 4.35 10.77 19.21
CA SER A 114 4.76 9.86 20.29
C SER A 114 5.57 10.60 21.36
N ALA A 115 5.18 10.48 22.63
CA ALA A 115 5.97 10.99 23.75
C ALA A 115 6.92 9.89 24.27
N ASP A 116 8.16 10.26 24.55
CA ASP A 116 9.13 9.34 25.16
C ASP A 116 8.93 9.28 26.71
N THR A 117 8.19 10.23 27.28
CA THR A 117 7.89 10.32 28.71
C THR A 117 6.75 9.37 29.12
N PRO A 118 6.96 8.46 30.09
CA PRO A 118 5.91 7.57 30.58
C PRO A 118 4.71 8.34 31.17
N GLY A 119 3.49 7.98 30.74
CA GLY A 119 2.25 8.55 31.26
C GLY A 119 1.73 9.78 30.50
N VAL A 120 2.56 10.33 29.60
CA VAL A 120 2.18 11.36 28.63
C VAL A 120 1.59 10.69 27.40
N ARG A 121 0.50 11.24 26.88
CA ARG A 121 -0.14 10.82 25.63
C ARG A 121 -0.35 12.06 24.78
N PRO A 122 0.33 12.23 23.64
CA PRO A 122 0.04 13.35 22.78
C PRO A 122 -1.40 13.26 22.24
N VAL A 123 -1.96 14.40 21.87
CA VAL A 123 -3.25 14.57 21.19
C VAL A 123 -2.98 15.34 19.92
N VAL A 124 -3.55 14.88 18.80
CA VAL A 124 -3.45 15.54 17.50
C VAL A 124 -4.84 16.05 17.10
N GLU A 125 -4.93 17.31 16.73
CA GLU A 125 -6.17 17.96 16.27
C GLU A 125 -5.92 18.64 14.93
N VAL A 126 -6.87 18.56 14.01
CA VAL A 126 -6.81 19.23 12.70
C VAL A 126 -7.97 20.21 12.61
N TYR A 127 -7.66 21.42 12.17
CA TYR A 127 -8.58 22.53 11.99
C TYR A 127 -8.78 22.84 10.52
N ALA A 128 -10.04 23.04 10.14
CA ALA A 128 -10.44 23.38 8.79
C ALA A 128 -9.95 24.79 8.39
N PRO A 129 -9.84 25.08 7.07
CA PRO A 129 -9.47 26.39 6.57
C PRO A 129 -10.40 27.49 7.10
N GLY A 130 -9.82 28.61 7.52
CA GLY A 130 -10.57 29.75 8.06
C GLY A 130 -11.06 29.58 9.51
N ALA A 131 -10.93 28.39 10.10
CA ALA A 131 -11.00 28.27 11.55
C ALA A 131 -9.75 28.96 12.13
N ALA A 132 -9.94 30.07 12.83
CA ALA A 132 -8.94 30.59 13.74
C ALA A 132 -9.10 29.82 15.04
N PRO A 133 -8.27 28.80 15.34
CA PRO A 133 -8.30 28.20 16.65
C PRO A 133 -7.96 29.33 17.63
N THR A 134 -8.92 29.69 18.49
CA THR A 134 -8.65 30.59 19.60
C THR A 134 -7.59 29.95 20.47
N ALA A 135 -6.65 30.75 20.98
CA ALA A 135 -5.71 30.29 22.01
C ALA A 135 -6.51 29.54 23.09
N PRO A 136 -6.02 28.38 23.57
CA PRO A 136 -6.77 27.58 24.53
C PRO A 136 -7.18 28.44 25.71
N THR A 137 -8.47 28.39 26.07
CA THR A 137 -8.87 28.84 27.41
C THR A 137 -8.44 27.75 28.39
N ALA A 138 -8.11 28.14 29.62
CA ALA A 138 -7.40 27.36 30.62
C ALA A 138 -7.72 25.85 30.70
N LEU A 139 -6.71 25.09 31.13
CA LEU A 139 -6.63 23.65 31.42
C LEU A 139 -7.79 23.07 32.26
N ASP A 140 -9.02 23.05 31.75
CA ASP A 140 -10.17 22.44 32.42
C ASP A 140 -10.68 21.18 31.72
N GLY A 141 -10.17 20.87 30.52
CA GLY A 141 -10.57 19.69 29.75
C GLY A 141 -12.00 19.74 29.22
N VAL A 142 -12.66 20.92 29.25
CA VAL A 142 -14.06 21.10 28.83
C VAL A 142 -14.18 22.11 27.68
N THR A 143 -13.22 23.03 27.52
CA THR A 143 -13.23 24.05 26.47
C THR A 143 -12.24 23.73 25.34
N ASP A 144 -12.54 22.73 24.51
CA ASP A 144 -11.75 22.44 23.30
C ASP A 144 -12.34 23.21 22.09
N PRO A 145 -11.56 23.97 21.30
CA PRO A 145 -12.04 24.49 20.01
C PRO A 145 -12.57 23.35 19.13
N ALA A 146 -13.60 23.65 18.31
CA ALA A 146 -14.23 22.67 17.42
C ALA A 146 -13.27 22.24 16.29
N ALA A 147 -12.39 21.28 16.58
CA ALA A 147 -11.52 20.68 15.60
C ALA A 147 -12.34 19.98 14.50
N ALA A 148 -11.87 20.04 13.26
CA ALA A 148 -12.45 19.30 12.14
C ALA A 148 -12.23 17.79 12.31
N ALA A 149 -11.12 17.41 12.94
CA ALA A 149 -10.86 16.05 13.38
C ALA A 149 -9.91 16.06 14.59
N ALA A 150 -10.06 15.10 15.49
CA ALA A 150 -9.17 14.93 16.63
C ALA A 150 -8.87 13.44 16.82
N SER A 151 -7.63 13.13 17.20
CA SER A 151 -7.23 11.76 17.51
C SER A 151 -7.97 11.29 18.76
N GLN A 152 -8.76 10.23 18.66
CA GLN A 152 -9.23 9.48 19.83
C GLN A 152 -8.08 8.56 20.27
N VAL A 153 -7.80 8.51 21.57
CA VAL A 153 -6.61 7.88 22.14
C VAL A 153 -6.43 6.39 21.72
N ALA A 154 -5.53 6.13 20.74
CA ALA A 154 -4.86 4.89 20.27
C ALA A 154 -5.71 3.68 19.75
N PRO A 155 -5.19 2.76 18.87
CA PRO A 155 -3.77 2.55 18.45
C PRO A 155 -3.53 2.35 16.92
N TRP A 156 -2.27 2.10 16.50
CA TRP A 156 -2.02 0.92 15.62
C TRP A 156 -1.06 -0.15 16.15
N LEU A 157 0.03 0.12 16.92
CA LEU A 157 0.64 -0.94 17.78
C LEU A 157 1.64 -0.39 18.85
N VAL A 158 1.13 -0.15 20.08
CA VAL A 158 1.81 0.01 21.41
C VAL A 158 2.60 1.32 21.67
N ARG A 159 3.07 1.65 22.88
CA ARG A 159 2.36 2.28 24.04
C ARG A 159 2.77 3.77 24.05
N GLY A 160 1.82 4.71 24.17
CA GLY A 160 2.12 6.12 24.51
C GLY A 160 2.02 7.18 23.40
N GLY A 161 1.62 6.83 22.16
CA GLY A 161 1.43 7.80 21.06
C GLY A 161 -0.02 7.98 20.61
N ALA A 162 -0.29 9.03 19.82
CA ALA A 162 -1.54 9.30 19.12
C ALA A 162 -1.35 9.28 17.61
N THR A 163 -2.39 8.83 16.90
CA THR A 163 -2.43 8.79 15.43
C THR A 163 -3.76 9.36 14.95
N LEU A 164 -3.71 10.17 13.90
CA LEU A 164 -4.89 10.74 13.23
C LEU A 164 -4.83 10.46 11.73
N GLU A 165 -5.88 9.83 11.19
CA GLU A 165 -6.16 9.80 9.74
C GLU A 165 -7.20 10.89 9.44
N PHE A 166 -6.80 11.90 8.67
CA PHE A 166 -7.64 13.02 8.26
C PHE A 166 -7.85 12.98 6.73
N ARG A 167 -9.11 13.14 6.31
CA ARG A 167 -9.49 13.27 4.90
C ARG A 167 -10.00 14.68 4.63
N PRO A 168 -9.29 15.47 3.81
CA PRO A 168 -9.76 16.80 3.41
C PRO A 168 -11.11 16.72 2.69
N SER A 169 -11.94 17.74 2.88
CA SER A 169 -13.18 17.91 2.10
C SER A 169 -12.84 18.36 0.69
N SER A 170 -13.60 17.92 -0.33
CA SER A 170 -13.50 18.44 -1.70
C SER A 170 -14.30 19.72 -1.96
N ALA A 171 -14.97 20.25 -0.94
CA ALA A 171 -15.61 21.57 -0.99
C ALA A 171 -14.71 22.60 -0.28
N LEU A 172 -13.50 22.82 -0.79
CA LEU A 172 -12.57 23.77 -0.19
C LEU A 172 -12.95 25.22 -0.53
N PRO A 173 -12.61 26.20 0.33
CA PRO A 173 -12.73 27.60 -0.02
C PRO A 173 -11.74 27.99 -1.15
N GLY A 174 -12.21 28.01 -2.40
CA GLY A 174 -11.36 28.24 -3.57
C GLY A 174 -10.65 26.95 -4.04
N ASP A 175 -9.72 27.05 -5.01
CA ASP A 175 -9.06 25.86 -5.61
C ASP A 175 -8.12 25.12 -4.64
N SER A 176 -7.81 25.71 -3.50
CA SER A 176 -7.00 25.11 -2.44
C SER A 176 -7.27 25.74 -1.09
N ALA A 177 -6.96 25.03 -0.02
CA ALA A 177 -7.11 25.55 1.32
C ALA A 177 -6.10 24.96 2.31
N THR A 178 -5.70 25.80 3.27
CA THR A 178 -4.71 25.45 4.29
C THR A 178 -5.40 24.94 5.54
N TYR A 179 -5.06 23.71 5.92
CA TYR A 179 -5.39 23.10 7.19
C TYR A 179 -4.26 23.34 8.18
N ARG A 180 -4.60 23.36 9.47
CA ARG A 180 -3.64 23.45 10.57
C ARG A 180 -3.81 22.26 11.48
N ALA A 181 -2.72 21.67 11.95
CA ALA A 181 -2.78 20.65 12.99
C ALA A 181 -2.06 21.14 14.25
N ARG A 182 -2.71 20.93 15.39
CA ARG A 182 -2.16 21.15 16.73
C ARG A 182 -1.77 19.83 17.35
N ILE A 183 -0.62 19.78 18.00
CA ILE A 183 -0.15 18.64 18.78
C ILE A 183 0.12 19.12 20.21
N ARG A 184 -0.36 18.36 21.21
CA ARG A 184 -0.22 18.74 22.62
C ARG A 184 -0.28 17.54 23.57
N PRO A 185 0.37 17.59 24.74
CA PRO A 185 0.44 16.46 25.67
C PRO A 185 -0.77 16.36 26.61
N ALA A 186 -1.42 15.21 26.65
CA ALA A 186 -2.46 14.85 27.62
C ALA A 186 -1.94 13.81 28.64
N PHE A 187 -2.20 14.02 29.94
CA PHE A 187 -1.80 13.07 30.98
C PHE A 187 -2.86 11.97 31.17
N ALA A 188 -2.42 10.72 31.26
CA ALA A 188 -3.32 9.58 31.42
C ALA A 188 -3.94 9.47 32.83
N ALA A 189 -3.41 10.18 33.83
CA ALA A 189 -3.88 10.18 35.21
C ALA A 189 -3.96 11.64 35.72
N GLY A 190 -5.14 12.26 35.57
CA GLY A 190 -5.39 13.65 35.95
C GLY A 190 -6.42 14.28 35.00
N THR A 191 -7.05 15.37 35.43
CA THR A 191 -7.81 16.26 34.54
C THR A 191 -6.85 17.28 33.95
N GLY A 192 -6.64 17.24 32.64
CA GLY A 192 -5.93 18.31 31.91
C GLY A 192 -4.65 17.90 31.18
N PHE A 193 -4.19 18.84 30.35
CA PHE A 193 -2.88 18.88 29.69
C PHE A 193 -1.87 19.42 30.73
N GLY A 194 -0.59 19.06 30.65
CA GLY A 194 0.34 19.42 31.72
C GLY A 194 1.73 19.78 31.22
N ASP A 195 2.41 20.58 32.02
CA ASP A 195 3.63 21.32 31.66
C ASP A 195 4.91 20.47 31.74
N ALA A 196 4.79 19.19 32.07
CA ALA A 196 5.91 18.29 32.36
C ALA A 196 6.10 17.19 31.30
N ALA A 197 5.57 17.40 30.10
CA ALA A 197 5.40 16.34 29.11
C ALA A 197 6.71 15.81 28.50
N GLY A 198 7.79 16.59 28.54
CA GLY A 198 9.02 16.20 27.87
C GLY A 198 8.86 16.22 26.34
N ALA A 199 9.97 15.97 25.65
CA ALA A 199 10.04 15.88 24.20
C ALA A 199 8.99 14.92 23.58
N TYR A 200 8.46 15.28 22.41
CA TYR A 200 7.70 14.35 21.58
C TYR A 200 8.18 14.33 20.13
N ARG A 201 7.91 13.20 19.47
CA ARG A 201 8.28 12.98 18.06
C ARG A 201 7.03 13.04 17.21
N LEU A 202 7.08 13.84 16.14
CA LEU A 202 6.01 13.95 15.14
C LEU A 202 6.44 13.29 13.83
N ARG A 203 5.50 12.59 13.22
CA ARG A 203 5.61 12.05 11.86
C ARG A 203 4.33 12.39 11.11
N ALA A 204 4.45 13.07 9.99
CA ALA A 204 3.34 13.29 9.08
C ALA A 204 3.59 12.55 7.76
N LYS A 205 2.57 11.85 7.28
CA LYS A 205 2.55 11.19 5.97
C LYS A 205 1.33 11.67 5.21
N PHE A 206 1.56 12.00 3.95
CA PHE A 206 0.53 12.46 3.03
C PHE A 206 0.48 11.52 1.83
N GLY A 207 -0.72 11.22 1.34
CA GLY A 207 -0.84 10.44 0.12
C GLY A 207 -2.28 10.09 -0.23
N MET A 208 -2.48 9.54 -1.42
CA MET A 208 -3.78 9.04 -1.85
C MET A 208 -4.03 7.65 -1.26
N THR A 209 -5.24 7.39 -0.76
CA THR A 209 -5.65 6.03 -0.41
C THR A 209 -6.58 5.47 -1.48
N THR A 210 -6.11 4.47 -2.21
CA THR A 210 -6.96 3.71 -3.11
C THR A 210 -7.44 2.46 -2.40
N ARG A 211 -8.76 2.34 -2.20
CA ARG A 211 -9.35 1.08 -1.71
C ARG A 211 -9.50 0.11 -2.89
N LEU A 212 -8.67 -0.93 -2.90
CA LEU A 212 -8.82 -2.07 -3.81
C LEU A 212 -9.66 -3.16 -3.14
N ALA A 213 -10.97 -3.12 -3.37
CA ALA A 213 -11.91 -4.07 -2.79
C ALA A 213 -13.06 -4.39 -3.75
N GLY A 214 -13.68 -5.55 -3.56
CA GLY A 214 -14.92 -5.94 -4.23
C GLY A 214 -15.91 -6.55 -3.25
N PRO A 215 -17.13 -6.90 -3.71
CA PRO A 215 -18.18 -7.49 -2.85
C PRO A 215 -17.79 -8.84 -2.23
N ASP A 216 -16.77 -9.50 -2.76
CA ASP A 216 -16.19 -10.72 -2.22
C ASP A 216 -14.66 -10.77 -2.47
N ARG A 217 -14.03 -11.86 -2.02
CA ARG A 217 -12.58 -12.09 -2.15
C ARG A 217 -12.10 -12.27 -3.60
N HIS A 218 -12.97 -12.77 -4.48
CA HIS A 218 -12.67 -13.00 -5.89
C HIS A 218 -12.70 -11.69 -6.66
N ALA A 219 -13.71 -10.86 -6.40
CA ALA A 219 -13.80 -9.51 -6.90
C ALA A 219 -12.67 -8.62 -6.35
N THR A 220 -12.29 -8.79 -5.09
CA THR A 220 -11.13 -8.08 -4.51
C THR A 220 -9.83 -8.46 -5.21
N ALA A 221 -9.57 -9.77 -5.40
CA ALA A 221 -8.40 -10.23 -6.16
C ALA A 221 -8.39 -9.69 -7.60
N ALA A 222 -9.56 -9.68 -8.28
CA ALA A 222 -9.70 -9.10 -9.61
C ALA A 222 -9.46 -7.59 -9.62
N ARG A 223 -9.87 -6.83 -8.59
CA ARG A 223 -9.59 -5.39 -8.49
C ARG A 223 -8.11 -5.09 -8.24
N ILE A 224 -7.43 -5.92 -7.44
CA ILE A 224 -5.98 -5.81 -7.25
C ILE A 224 -5.23 -6.08 -8.57
N SER A 225 -5.65 -7.13 -9.29
CA SER A 225 -5.11 -7.45 -10.63
C SER A 225 -5.37 -6.34 -11.63
N PHE A 226 -6.59 -5.80 -11.68
CA PHE A 226 -6.95 -4.68 -12.54
C PHE A 226 -6.03 -3.49 -12.32
N GLU A 227 -5.83 -3.08 -11.06
CA GLU A 227 -4.96 -1.95 -10.71
C GLU A 227 -3.51 -2.21 -11.12
N ARG A 228 -2.96 -3.37 -10.75
CA ARG A 228 -1.54 -3.68 -10.99
C ARG A 228 -1.21 -3.86 -12.47
N PHE A 229 -2.16 -4.38 -13.26
CA PHE A 229 -1.97 -4.74 -14.67
C PHE A 229 -2.93 -3.94 -15.57
N ALA A 230 -3.19 -2.67 -15.24
CA ALA A 230 -4.04 -1.79 -16.02
C ALA A 230 -3.39 -1.39 -17.36
N ASP A 231 -2.06 -1.28 -17.36
CA ASP A 231 -1.21 -0.96 -18.52
C ASP A 231 -0.91 -2.17 -19.42
N GLY A 232 -1.35 -3.37 -19.01
CA GLY A 232 -1.07 -4.62 -19.71
C GLY A 232 0.32 -5.20 -19.47
N SER A 233 1.04 -4.79 -18.41
CA SER A 233 2.41 -5.22 -18.09
C SER A 233 2.54 -6.69 -17.61
N LEU A 234 1.95 -7.65 -18.32
CA LEU A 234 2.07 -9.07 -17.99
C LEU A 234 3.36 -9.65 -18.58
N ASP A 235 4.18 -10.25 -17.72
CA ASP A 235 5.26 -11.10 -18.19
C ASP A 235 4.65 -12.49 -18.55
N GLY A 236 4.81 -12.91 -19.81
CA GLY A 236 4.48 -14.28 -20.24
C GLY A 236 2.99 -14.63 -20.40
N SER A 237 2.07 -13.66 -20.53
CA SER A 237 0.62 -13.89 -20.78
C SER A 237 0.00 -14.96 -19.87
N ALA A 238 0.38 -14.99 -18.59
CA ALA A 238 -0.04 -16.00 -17.63
C ALA A 238 -0.90 -15.43 -16.50
N ALA A 239 -1.59 -16.30 -15.76
CA ALA A 239 -2.17 -15.99 -14.46
C ALA A 239 -2.10 -17.21 -13.53
N VAL A 240 -1.98 -16.95 -12.24
CA VAL A 240 -2.11 -17.98 -11.19
C VAL A 240 -3.54 -17.97 -10.67
N VAL A 241 -4.18 -19.13 -10.59
CA VAL A 241 -5.53 -19.30 -10.03
C VAL A 241 -5.49 -20.27 -8.87
N VAL A 242 -6.07 -19.89 -7.73
CA VAL A 242 -6.09 -20.70 -6.50
C VAL A 242 -7.47 -20.71 -5.84
N ASN A 243 -7.72 -21.69 -4.98
CA ASN A 243 -8.90 -21.71 -4.12
C ASN A 243 -8.91 -20.47 -3.19
N GLY A 244 -9.93 -19.63 -3.31
CA GLY A 244 -10.06 -18.44 -2.46
C GLY A 244 -10.50 -18.72 -1.02
N LEU A 245 -11.04 -19.91 -0.74
CA LEU A 245 -11.59 -20.28 0.57
C LEU A 245 -10.56 -21.00 1.47
N ALA A 246 -9.37 -21.33 0.95
CA ALA A 246 -8.29 -21.96 1.68
C ALA A 246 -6.97 -21.25 1.42
N PHE A 247 -6.17 -21.03 2.47
CA PHE A 247 -4.97 -20.20 2.40
C PHE A 247 -3.65 -20.88 1.96
N PRO A 248 -3.37 -22.17 2.26
CA PRO A 248 -1.99 -22.67 2.17
C PRO A 248 -1.37 -22.55 0.79
N ASP A 249 -2.12 -22.93 -0.25
CA ASP A 249 -1.66 -22.88 -1.64
C ASP A 249 -1.56 -21.44 -2.16
N ALA A 250 -2.40 -20.54 -1.65
CA ALA A 250 -2.40 -19.13 -2.05
C ALA A 250 -1.15 -18.39 -1.53
N MET A 251 -0.69 -18.72 -0.31
CA MET A 251 0.50 -18.08 0.27
C MET A 251 1.78 -18.50 -0.46
N ALA A 252 1.93 -19.80 -0.75
CA ALA A 252 3.02 -20.29 -1.60
C ALA A 252 2.90 -19.77 -3.04
N GLY A 253 1.66 -19.65 -3.54
CA GLY A 253 1.36 -19.18 -4.90
C GLY A 253 1.83 -17.76 -5.20
N ALA A 254 2.00 -16.91 -4.18
CA ALA A 254 2.52 -15.56 -4.36
C ALA A 254 3.94 -15.57 -4.96
N THR A 255 4.81 -16.51 -4.55
CA THR A 255 6.14 -16.68 -5.13
C THR A 255 6.07 -16.95 -6.63
N LEU A 256 5.21 -17.88 -7.06
CA LEU A 256 5.05 -18.21 -8.48
C LEU A 256 4.48 -17.04 -9.28
N ALA A 257 3.48 -16.34 -8.73
CA ALA A 257 2.91 -15.16 -9.38
C ALA A 257 3.96 -14.05 -9.57
N GLY A 258 4.80 -13.83 -8.56
CA GLY A 258 5.93 -12.91 -8.61
C GLY A 258 7.00 -13.31 -9.63
N ALA A 259 7.41 -14.59 -9.63
CA ALA A 259 8.40 -15.13 -10.58
C ALA A 259 7.94 -15.02 -12.04
N LEU A 260 6.63 -15.11 -12.27
CA LEU A 260 5.99 -14.96 -13.59
C LEU A 260 5.58 -13.53 -13.93
N GLY A 261 5.72 -12.56 -13.03
CA GLY A 261 5.23 -11.19 -13.26
C GLY A 261 3.74 -11.13 -13.59
N CYS A 262 2.91 -11.96 -12.93
CA CYS A 262 1.50 -12.16 -13.29
C CYS A 262 0.56 -12.10 -12.06
N PRO A 263 -0.77 -11.96 -12.25
CA PRO A 263 -1.70 -11.88 -11.13
C PRO A 263 -1.97 -13.24 -10.49
N LEU A 264 -2.18 -13.22 -9.17
CA LEU A 264 -2.79 -14.31 -8.42
C LEU A 264 -4.29 -14.00 -8.22
N LEU A 265 -5.14 -14.75 -8.90
CA LEU A 265 -6.58 -14.68 -8.81
C LEU A 265 -7.12 -15.83 -7.95
N THR A 266 -8.25 -15.59 -7.28
CA THR A 266 -8.90 -16.60 -6.44
C THR A 266 -10.17 -17.09 -7.09
N THR A 267 -10.59 -18.32 -6.82
CA THR A 267 -11.87 -18.88 -7.30
C THR A 267 -12.51 -19.77 -6.25
N ASP A 268 -13.81 -20.04 -6.40
CA ASP A 268 -14.50 -21.07 -5.63
C ASP A 268 -13.92 -22.46 -5.94
N PRO A 269 -13.88 -23.40 -4.97
CA PRO A 269 -13.35 -24.75 -5.18
C PRO A 269 -14.08 -25.54 -6.27
N LYS A 270 -15.37 -25.28 -6.45
CA LYS A 270 -16.29 -26.10 -7.27
C LYS A 270 -16.68 -25.45 -8.60
N ALA A 271 -16.46 -24.15 -8.75
CA ALA A 271 -16.87 -23.40 -9.94
C ALA A 271 -15.93 -22.22 -10.18
N LEU A 272 -15.66 -21.90 -11.45
CA LEU A 272 -14.87 -20.73 -11.79
C LEU A 272 -15.68 -19.46 -11.51
N SER A 273 -15.23 -18.66 -10.54
CA SER A 273 -15.90 -17.43 -10.12
C SER A 273 -15.98 -16.41 -11.26
N ALA A 274 -17.10 -15.69 -11.35
CA ALA A 274 -17.37 -14.78 -12.47
C ALA A 274 -16.35 -13.62 -12.57
N SER A 275 -15.94 -13.06 -11.44
CA SER A 275 -14.91 -12.02 -11.37
C SER A 275 -13.58 -12.49 -11.95
N THR A 276 -13.15 -13.71 -11.59
CA THR A 276 -11.92 -14.34 -12.09
C THR A 276 -11.99 -14.61 -13.58
N ARG A 277 -13.12 -15.15 -14.07
CA ARG A 277 -13.34 -15.35 -15.51
C ARG A 277 -13.24 -14.03 -16.29
N THR A 278 -13.84 -12.97 -15.76
CA THR A 278 -13.86 -11.65 -16.41
C THR A 278 -12.46 -11.06 -16.45
N GLU A 279 -11.73 -11.16 -15.35
CA GLU A 279 -10.38 -10.62 -15.25
C GLU A 279 -9.39 -11.38 -16.14
N LEU A 280 -9.45 -12.72 -16.19
CA LEU A 280 -8.65 -13.52 -17.12
C LEU A 280 -8.87 -13.10 -18.59
N ARG A 281 -10.11 -12.78 -18.97
CA ARG A 281 -10.43 -12.28 -20.33
C ARG A 281 -9.89 -10.88 -20.57
N ARG A 282 -10.00 -9.98 -19.58
CA ARG A 282 -9.47 -8.61 -19.68
C ARG A 282 -7.95 -8.62 -19.85
N LEU A 283 -7.27 -9.46 -19.07
CA LEU A 283 -5.83 -9.64 -19.11
C LEU A 283 -5.35 -10.27 -20.42
N GLY A 284 -6.22 -11.01 -21.13
CA GLY A 284 -5.85 -11.68 -22.38
C GLY A 284 -4.79 -12.77 -22.19
N VAL A 285 -4.83 -13.48 -21.06
CA VAL A 285 -3.85 -14.55 -20.77
C VAL A 285 -4.08 -15.78 -21.65
N ASP A 286 -3.00 -16.51 -21.91
CA ASP A 286 -3.02 -17.78 -22.64
C ASP A 286 -2.87 -18.99 -21.72
N THR A 287 -2.16 -18.80 -20.60
CA THR A 287 -1.82 -19.88 -19.65
C THR A 287 -2.35 -19.58 -18.25
N VAL A 288 -2.94 -20.59 -17.61
CA VAL A 288 -3.33 -20.54 -16.20
C VAL A 288 -2.61 -21.62 -15.40
N TYR A 289 -1.90 -21.18 -14.36
CA TYR A 289 -1.35 -22.06 -13.34
C TYR A 289 -2.38 -22.28 -12.23
N LEU A 290 -3.00 -23.46 -12.22
CA LEU A 290 -4.06 -23.81 -11.27
C LEU A 290 -3.44 -24.48 -10.04
N LEU A 291 -3.47 -23.79 -8.90
CA LEU A 291 -2.85 -24.28 -7.67
C LEU A 291 -3.82 -25.15 -6.85
N GLY A 292 -3.28 -26.25 -6.33
CA GLY A 292 -3.99 -27.17 -5.45
C GLY A 292 -4.51 -28.41 -6.17
N GLY A 293 -4.61 -29.51 -5.42
CA GLY A 293 -5.14 -30.79 -5.91
C GLY A 293 -6.64 -30.72 -6.24
N THR A 294 -7.19 -31.82 -6.77
CA THR A 294 -8.60 -31.91 -7.17
C THR A 294 -9.59 -31.76 -6.01
N GLY A 295 -9.15 -32.06 -4.77
CA GLY A 295 -9.92 -31.78 -3.55
C GLY A 295 -9.94 -30.31 -3.14
N ALA A 296 -8.93 -29.53 -3.52
CA ALA A 296 -8.84 -28.10 -3.23
C ALA A 296 -9.51 -27.26 -4.32
N VAL A 297 -9.30 -27.63 -5.59
CA VAL A 297 -9.97 -27.04 -6.76
C VAL A 297 -10.39 -28.15 -7.70
N THR A 298 -11.70 -28.37 -7.83
CA THR A 298 -12.28 -29.49 -8.57
C THR A 298 -11.94 -29.45 -10.07
N PRO A 299 -12.06 -30.59 -10.77
CA PRO A 299 -11.91 -30.64 -12.22
C PRO A 299 -12.87 -29.71 -12.98
N ALA A 300 -14.04 -29.39 -12.43
CA ALA A 300 -15.00 -28.48 -13.07
C ALA A 300 -14.42 -27.08 -13.33
N VAL A 301 -13.60 -26.56 -12.40
CA VAL A 301 -12.91 -25.27 -12.59
C VAL A 301 -11.89 -25.37 -13.72
N GLN A 302 -11.10 -26.46 -13.75
CA GLN A 302 -10.11 -26.70 -14.80
C GLN A 302 -10.78 -26.82 -16.18
N THR A 303 -11.90 -27.55 -16.27
CA THR A 303 -12.69 -27.64 -17.51
C THR A 303 -13.25 -26.28 -17.92
N ALA A 304 -13.74 -25.47 -16.98
CA ALA A 304 -14.24 -24.13 -17.28
C ALA A 304 -13.13 -23.20 -17.80
N LEU A 305 -11.92 -23.26 -17.23
CA LEU A 305 -10.74 -22.53 -17.70
C LEU A 305 -10.33 -23.01 -19.11
N ALA A 306 -10.24 -24.31 -19.35
CA ALA A 306 -9.93 -24.86 -20.67
C ALA A 306 -10.99 -24.50 -21.72
N GLY A 307 -12.27 -24.47 -21.34
CA GLY A 307 -13.38 -24.02 -22.19
C GLY A 307 -13.32 -22.54 -22.57
N MET A 308 -12.48 -21.74 -21.90
CA MET A 308 -12.15 -20.38 -22.33
C MET A 308 -11.03 -20.33 -23.38
N GLY A 309 -10.48 -21.47 -23.78
CA GLY A 309 -9.33 -21.57 -24.70
C GLY A 309 -7.96 -21.49 -24.01
N LEU A 310 -7.93 -21.54 -22.67
CA LEU A 310 -6.70 -21.37 -21.90
C LEU A 310 -5.94 -22.70 -21.74
N SER A 311 -4.61 -22.63 -21.80
CA SER A 311 -3.74 -23.74 -21.41
C SER A 311 -3.64 -23.82 -19.89
N VAL A 312 -4.19 -24.88 -19.29
CA VAL A 312 -4.24 -25.00 -17.81
C VAL A 312 -3.16 -25.96 -17.31
N ARG A 313 -2.19 -25.46 -16.54
CA ARG A 313 -1.18 -26.27 -15.84
C ARG A 313 -1.53 -26.35 -14.35
N ARG A 314 -1.92 -27.53 -13.87
CA ARG A 314 -2.16 -27.75 -12.44
C ARG A 314 -0.86 -28.00 -11.68
N ILE A 315 -0.67 -27.33 -10.56
CA ILE A 315 0.45 -27.54 -9.63
C ILE A 315 -0.13 -27.97 -8.29
N ALA A 316 0.19 -29.18 -7.86
CA ALA A 316 -0.35 -29.78 -6.65
C ALA A 316 0.60 -30.84 -6.08
N GLY A 317 0.57 -31.01 -4.77
CA GLY A 317 1.15 -32.13 -4.05
C GLY A 317 0.08 -32.94 -3.31
N LEU A 318 0.52 -33.99 -2.60
CA LEU A 318 -0.35 -34.85 -1.79
C LEU A 318 -1.00 -34.11 -0.61
N ASP A 319 -0.33 -33.06 -0.12
CA ASP A 319 -0.79 -32.18 0.94
C ASP A 319 -0.30 -30.74 0.69
N ARG A 320 -0.55 -29.85 1.66
CA ARG A 320 -0.15 -28.43 1.57
C ARG A 320 1.36 -28.22 1.56
N PHE A 321 2.13 -29.11 2.17
CA PHE A 321 3.59 -29.02 2.25
C PHE A 321 4.20 -29.43 0.91
N ALA A 322 3.74 -30.55 0.35
CA ALA A 322 4.11 -31.01 -0.97
C ALA A 322 3.66 -30.04 -2.07
N THR A 323 2.49 -29.39 -1.92
CA THR A 323 2.03 -28.36 -2.85
C THR A 323 2.93 -27.13 -2.81
N ALA A 324 3.31 -26.64 -1.63
CA ALA A 324 4.27 -25.53 -1.49
C ALA A 324 5.62 -25.85 -2.14
N ALA A 325 6.16 -27.05 -1.92
CA ALA A 325 7.40 -27.50 -2.58
C ALA A 325 7.27 -27.60 -4.11
N ALA A 326 6.12 -28.05 -4.62
CA ALA A 326 5.85 -28.08 -6.06
C ALA A 326 5.73 -26.68 -6.67
N ILE A 327 5.14 -25.73 -5.93
CA ILE A 327 5.07 -24.32 -6.32
C ILE A 327 6.47 -23.70 -6.35
N ALA A 328 7.32 -23.98 -5.36
CA ALA A 328 8.71 -23.52 -5.33
C ALA A 328 9.48 -23.93 -6.60
N ARG A 329 9.43 -25.22 -6.97
CA ARG A 329 10.04 -25.72 -8.21
C ARG A 329 9.46 -25.10 -9.47
N ALA A 330 8.15 -24.87 -9.50
CA ALA A 330 7.51 -24.21 -10.63
C ALA A 330 7.91 -22.74 -10.76
N ALA A 331 8.10 -22.04 -9.64
CA ALA A 331 8.55 -20.65 -9.61
C ALA A 331 10.00 -20.55 -10.09
N ASP A 332 10.88 -21.42 -9.61
CA ASP A 332 12.28 -21.50 -10.05
C ASP A 332 12.40 -21.73 -11.56
N ALA A 333 11.70 -22.74 -12.08
CA ALA A 333 11.67 -23.01 -13.51
C ALA A 333 11.10 -21.86 -14.36
N SER A 334 10.44 -20.88 -13.75
CA SER A 334 9.83 -19.73 -14.44
C SER A 334 10.59 -18.40 -14.20
N ALA A 335 11.52 -18.36 -13.24
CA ALA A 335 12.21 -17.13 -12.86
C ALA A 335 13.29 -16.77 -13.89
N ALA A 336 13.10 -15.67 -14.61
CA ALA A 336 14.04 -15.21 -15.65
C ALA A 336 15.46 -14.90 -15.11
N ALA A 337 15.59 -14.57 -13.83
CA ALA A 337 16.85 -14.24 -13.15
C ALA A 337 17.31 -15.30 -12.13
N GLY A 338 16.65 -16.47 -12.08
CA GLY A 338 16.80 -17.46 -10.99
C GLY A 338 16.11 -17.02 -9.69
N THR A 339 15.92 -17.95 -8.75
CA THR A 339 15.38 -17.63 -7.42
C THR A 339 16.47 -17.06 -6.51
N ALA A 340 16.08 -16.15 -5.62
CA ALA A 340 16.97 -15.75 -4.53
C ALA A 340 17.38 -17.01 -3.72
N PRO A 341 18.61 -17.07 -3.20
CA PRO A 341 19.09 -18.20 -2.41
C PRO A 341 18.51 -18.22 -0.98
N LEU A 342 17.24 -17.84 -0.86
CA LEU A 342 16.49 -17.59 0.36
C LEU A 342 15.17 -18.35 0.31
N ALA A 343 14.78 -18.99 1.40
CA ALA A 343 13.44 -19.52 1.59
C ALA A 343 12.79 -18.95 2.87
N PHE A 344 11.49 -18.72 2.81
CA PHE A 344 10.67 -18.43 3.98
C PHE A 344 9.97 -19.72 4.43
N VAL A 345 10.06 -20.07 5.70
CA VAL A 345 9.43 -21.27 6.27
C VAL A 345 8.40 -20.86 7.30
N ALA A 346 7.12 -20.99 6.97
CA ALA A 346 6.03 -20.60 7.85
C ALA A 346 5.21 -21.81 8.32
N SER A 347 4.42 -21.62 9.38
CA SER A 347 3.47 -22.65 9.82
C SER A 347 2.47 -22.99 8.70
N GLY A 348 2.34 -24.28 8.38
CA GLY A 348 1.28 -24.76 7.51
C GLY A 348 -0.10 -24.81 8.19
N ARG A 349 -0.18 -24.50 9.49
CA ARG A 349 -1.40 -24.59 10.30
C ARG A 349 -2.07 -23.24 10.55
N ALA A 350 -1.34 -22.14 10.38
CA ALA A 350 -1.85 -20.78 10.48
C ALA A 350 -1.33 -19.95 9.30
N PHE A 351 -2.00 -18.84 8.98
CA PHE A 351 -1.67 -18.01 7.83
C PHE A 351 -0.90 -16.70 8.11
N PRO A 352 -0.93 -16.05 9.30
CA PRO A 352 -0.41 -14.69 9.45
C PRO A 352 1.07 -14.52 9.04
N ASP A 353 1.93 -15.47 9.41
CA ASP A 353 3.37 -15.40 9.11
C ASP A 353 3.62 -15.60 7.62
N ALA A 354 2.99 -16.63 7.03
CA ALA A 354 3.07 -16.92 5.60
C ALA A 354 2.55 -15.74 4.75
N LEU A 355 1.47 -15.09 5.20
CA LEU A 355 0.91 -13.92 4.54
C LEU A 355 1.87 -12.74 4.59
N SER A 356 2.48 -12.48 5.76
CA SER A 356 3.42 -11.37 5.95
C SER A 356 4.69 -11.55 5.10
N ALA A 357 5.14 -12.80 4.93
CA ALA A 357 6.30 -13.12 4.09
C ALA A 357 5.99 -13.06 2.57
N SER A 358 4.73 -13.27 2.16
CA SER A 358 4.35 -13.46 0.76
C SER A 358 4.75 -12.31 -0.18
N ALA A 359 4.69 -11.06 0.29
CA ALA A 359 5.05 -9.90 -0.53
C ALA A 359 6.55 -9.85 -0.85
N VAL A 360 7.40 -10.12 0.15
CA VAL A 360 8.86 -10.17 -0.03
C VAL A 360 9.22 -11.39 -0.88
N ALA A 361 8.60 -12.53 -0.62
CA ALA A 361 8.77 -13.77 -1.38
C ALA A 361 8.43 -13.60 -2.87
N ALA A 362 7.34 -12.91 -3.19
CA ALA A 362 6.97 -12.60 -4.58
C ALA A 362 7.98 -11.66 -5.24
N HIS A 363 8.50 -10.67 -4.52
CA HIS A 363 9.47 -9.72 -5.04
C HIS A 363 10.85 -10.32 -5.33
N SER A 364 11.32 -11.24 -4.47
CA SER A 364 12.62 -11.90 -4.59
C SER A 364 12.58 -13.26 -5.29
N ALA A 365 11.39 -13.69 -5.74
CA ALA A 365 11.14 -15.06 -6.20
C ALA A 365 11.59 -16.15 -5.19
N ALA A 366 11.68 -15.81 -3.90
CA ALA A 366 12.00 -16.75 -2.83
C ALA A 366 10.78 -17.61 -2.47
N PRO A 367 10.90 -18.94 -2.34
CA PRO A 367 9.76 -19.78 -2.00
C PRO A 367 9.28 -19.56 -0.56
N VAL A 368 7.96 -19.51 -0.39
CA VAL A 368 7.31 -19.73 0.91
C VAL A 368 7.01 -21.22 1.04
N LEU A 369 7.78 -21.90 1.88
CA LEU A 369 7.58 -23.29 2.25
C LEU A 369 6.80 -23.37 3.57
N LEU A 370 6.08 -24.48 3.76
CA LEU A 370 5.24 -24.68 4.93
C LEU A 370 5.81 -25.77 5.83
N THR A 371 5.61 -25.66 7.14
CA THR A 371 6.05 -26.69 8.09
C THR A 371 4.96 -27.05 9.10
N GLU A 372 5.09 -28.22 9.71
CA GLU A 372 4.27 -28.58 10.87
C GLU A 372 4.83 -27.90 12.14
N PRO A 373 3.99 -27.69 13.18
CA PRO A 373 4.49 -27.31 14.49
C PRO A 373 5.46 -28.38 15.02
N GLY A 374 6.68 -27.95 15.39
CA GLY A 374 7.68 -28.81 16.03
C GLY A 374 8.30 -29.89 15.14
N ARG A 375 7.98 -29.96 13.84
CA ARG A 375 8.69 -30.84 12.90
C ARG A 375 8.68 -30.27 11.49
N LEU A 376 9.80 -30.44 10.79
CA LEU A 376 9.88 -30.13 9.37
C LEU A 376 9.15 -31.21 8.57
N ALA A 377 8.21 -30.82 7.71
CA ALA A 377 7.56 -31.76 6.80
C ALA A 377 8.58 -32.30 5.79
N THR A 378 8.49 -33.59 5.44
CA THR A 378 9.45 -34.23 4.52
C THR A 378 9.59 -33.48 3.20
N ALA A 379 8.47 -33.10 2.58
CA ALA A 379 8.48 -32.34 1.33
C ALA A 379 9.19 -30.98 1.45
N THR A 380 9.14 -30.36 2.64
CA THR A 380 9.81 -29.10 2.92
C THR A 380 11.30 -29.30 3.13
N ALA A 381 11.69 -30.34 3.87
CA ALA A 381 13.09 -30.72 4.03
C ALA A 381 13.73 -31.04 2.67
N GLU A 382 13.03 -31.79 1.82
CA GLU A 382 13.47 -32.11 0.46
C GLU A 382 13.59 -30.86 -0.41
N ALA A 383 12.65 -29.92 -0.34
CA ALA A 383 12.75 -28.66 -1.08
C ALA A 383 13.93 -27.80 -0.61
N LEU A 384 14.16 -27.69 0.70
CA LEU A 384 15.32 -26.96 1.23
C LEU A 384 16.66 -27.59 0.82
N ALA A 385 16.69 -28.91 0.64
CA ALA A 385 17.88 -29.65 0.21
C ALA A 385 18.02 -29.76 -1.32
N ASP A 386 17.05 -29.27 -2.10
CA ASP A 386 17.06 -29.37 -3.55
C ASP A 386 18.08 -28.39 -4.15
N PRO A 387 19.20 -28.88 -4.72
CA PRO A 387 20.23 -28.00 -5.26
C PRO A 387 19.73 -27.17 -6.44
N ALA A 388 18.64 -27.57 -7.12
CA ALA A 388 18.05 -26.78 -8.18
C ALA A 388 17.43 -25.48 -7.67
N LEU A 389 16.90 -25.48 -6.45
CA LEU A 389 16.29 -24.29 -5.84
C LEU A 389 17.34 -23.30 -5.27
N GLY A 390 18.60 -23.72 -5.16
CA GLY A 390 19.70 -22.83 -4.76
C GLY A 390 19.56 -22.22 -3.37
N ILE A 391 18.73 -22.78 -2.48
CA ILE A 391 18.44 -22.23 -1.16
C ILE A 391 19.66 -22.38 -0.24
N THR A 392 20.20 -21.27 0.24
CA THR A 392 21.29 -21.26 1.25
C THR A 392 20.86 -20.63 2.56
N ASP A 393 19.88 -19.73 2.52
CA ASP A 393 19.38 -18.97 3.66
C ASP A 393 17.91 -19.30 3.94
N VAL A 394 17.56 -19.39 5.23
CA VAL A 394 16.19 -19.70 5.67
C VAL A 394 15.75 -18.70 6.73
N VAL A 395 14.59 -18.10 6.52
CA VAL A 395 13.89 -17.26 7.50
C VAL A 395 12.61 -17.97 7.92
N SER A 396 12.39 -18.17 9.21
CA SER A 396 11.20 -18.86 9.74
C SER A 396 10.38 -18.02 10.70
#